data_AF-A0AAD9Q018-F1
#
_entry.id   AF-A0AAD9Q018-F1
#
_cell.length_a   1.000
_cell.length_b   1.000
_cell.length_c   1.000
_cell.angle_alpha   90.00
_cell.angle_beta   90.00
_cell.angle_gamma   90.00
#
_symmetry.space_group_name_H-M   'P 1'
#
loop_
_entity.id
_entity.type
_entity.pdbx_description
1 polymer ?
#
loop_
_entity_poly.entity_id
_entity_poly.type
_entity_poly.pdbx_seq_one_letter_code
_entity_poly.pdbx_strand_id
1 'polypeptide(L)'
;MLPFVPKLFIELDKPGILDIKSKGYRLSMSSWNKDRGVQFHLEGQVRVFRGSIGPFSDDNLGAHAIGGFIESFSSLRICRVCMATSSDIQTKFTENQFQLRTRAAHNRHCQLVQTNPNMASTYGVKRASILKQSRFFHVVDGLDLDVMHDQLEGVLPLEIKLLLKKYVKVEEYITLGTLNERIRTFDYGSSDISNKPSPIKEQALTNNSASLSQSAAQMWCLARTLPLLIGDVVPKSDPHWENFLCLLKIEEIVFSPASSIQLAAFLAVLIEQYLDDFGTLHNRSYIPKHHNMVHYPRQIVRRGPWVRNWAMRFEAKHNYFKKLSYKINNFKNITYSLTKRHQALQAYLLQASAGNFVKMSLEAGPGKRSTVGDFDHAHELHGIDPLITAESTLVRTSWVKVYGTKYARGCAVVVALHHGVPIFGKVEQYVSHLNTYKVVELNEIACIKQKELKDFHPLSLYKGIGRFSQDSFVVLRYRVD
;
A
#
# COMPACT_ATOMS: atom_id res chain seq x y z
N MET A 1 10.60 20.20 28.08
CA MET A 1 11.00 19.71 26.74
C MET A 1 9.77 19.34 25.88
N LEU A 2 8.83 20.27 25.71
CA LEU A 2 7.59 20.10 24.92
C LEU A 2 7.48 21.26 23.90
N PRO A 3 8.04 21.12 22.68
CA PRO A 3 7.57 21.94 21.57
C PRO A 3 7.35 21.20 20.24
N PHE A 4 7.43 19.87 20.21
CA PHE A 4 7.49 19.09 18.96
C PHE A 4 6.15 18.53 18.44
N VAL A 5 5.04 19.19 18.72
CA VAL A 5 3.78 18.93 18.01
C VAL A 5 3.46 20.16 17.19
N PRO A 6 3.57 20.12 15.85
CA PRO A 6 2.96 21.14 15.02
C PRO A 6 1.51 21.25 15.47
N LYS A 7 1.10 22.41 15.97
CA LYS A 7 -0.30 22.75 16.20
C LYS A 7 -1.01 22.81 14.85
N LEU A 8 -1.22 21.65 14.23
CA LEU A 8 -2.26 21.47 13.23
C LEU A 8 -3.57 21.33 14.02
N PHE A 9 -4.05 22.44 14.58
CA PHE A 9 -5.41 22.48 15.08
C PHE A 9 -6.32 22.48 13.85
N ILE A 10 -7.12 21.40 13.72
CA ILE A 10 -8.43 21.50 13.10
C ILE A 10 -9.25 22.31 14.09
N GLU A 11 -9.37 23.61 13.87
CA GLU A 11 -10.38 24.41 14.55
C GLU A 11 -11.75 23.94 14.07
N LEU A 12 -12.42 23.17 14.92
CA LEU A 12 -13.82 22.81 14.76
C LEU A 12 -14.63 24.04 15.17
N ASP A 13 -14.82 24.99 14.25
CA ASP A 13 -15.77 26.08 14.45
C ASP A 13 -17.20 25.49 14.52
N LYS A 14 -17.62 25.19 15.76
CA LYS A 14 -18.97 24.84 16.25
C LYS A 14 -19.38 23.35 16.25
N PRO A 15 -20.13 22.91 17.29
CA PRO A 15 -20.66 21.55 17.43
C PRO A 15 -21.90 21.38 16.55
N GLY A 16 -21.69 20.94 15.32
CA GLY A 16 -22.74 20.45 14.44
C GLY A 16 -22.17 19.35 13.54
N ILE A 17 -23.04 18.52 12.97
CA ILE A 17 -22.65 17.50 11.98
C ILE A 17 -21.83 18.19 10.89
N LEU A 18 -20.52 17.97 10.93
CA LEU A 18 -19.58 18.51 9.97
C LEU A 18 -19.73 17.69 8.70
N ASP A 19 -20.52 18.23 7.77
CA ASP A 19 -20.38 17.85 6.39
C ASP A 19 -19.04 18.40 5.87
N ILE A 20 -18.00 17.57 6.02
CA ILE A 20 -16.64 17.78 5.51
C ILE A 20 -16.69 18.14 4.01
N LYS A 21 -17.70 17.68 3.28
CA LYS A 21 -17.86 17.92 1.84
C LYS A 21 -18.36 19.33 1.52
N SER A 22 -19.18 19.97 2.36
CA SER A 22 -19.78 21.28 2.04
C SER A 22 -19.16 22.47 2.77
N LYS A 23 -18.69 22.31 4.01
CA LYS A 23 -18.28 23.46 4.84
C LYS A 23 -16.78 23.75 4.83
N GLY A 24 -15.97 22.80 4.33
CA GLY A 24 -14.52 22.93 4.26
C GLY A 24 -13.89 23.05 5.64
N TYR A 25 -12.67 22.55 5.78
CA TYR A 25 -11.83 23.08 6.83
C TYR A 25 -11.59 24.57 6.53
N ARG A 26 -11.72 25.46 7.53
CA ARG A 26 -10.77 26.58 7.57
C ARG A 26 -9.42 25.94 7.84
N LEU A 27 -8.74 25.52 6.78
CA LEU A 27 -7.36 25.11 6.89
C LEU A 27 -6.61 26.31 7.47
N SER A 28 -6.19 26.22 8.73
CA SER A 28 -5.27 27.17 9.38
C SER A 28 -3.87 27.15 8.74
N MET A 29 -3.73 26.50 7.57
CA MET A 29 -2.60 26.61 6.64
C MET A 29 -2.38 28.03 6.11
N SER A 30 -3.28 28.99 6.34
CA SER A 30 -3.06 30.39 5.97
C SER A 30 -1.75 30.95 6.53
N SER A 31 -1.25 30.40 7.66
CA SER A 31 0.06 30.73 8.23
C SER A 31 1.24 30.06 7.50
N TRP A 32 1.06 28.82 7.01
CA TRP A 32 2.10 28.00 6.37
C TRP A 32 2.30 28.29 4.87
N ASN A 33 1.23 28.72 4.19
CA ASN A 33 1.19 29.03 2.76
C ASN A 33 1.70 30.44 2.40
N LYS A 34 2.47 31.09 3.28
CA LYS A 34 3.07 32.41 3.05
C LYS A 34 4.54 32.28 2.69
N ASP A 35 5.04 33.15 1.81
CA ASP A 35 6.46 33.18 1.40
C ASP A 35 7.42 33.33 2.59
N ARG A 36 6.95 33.98 3.67
CA ARG A 36 7.72 34.24 4.89
C ARG A 36 7.86 33.01 5.81
N GLY A 37 7.04 31.98 5.65
CA GLY A 37 7.02 30.80 6.53
C GLY A 37 6.54 31.09 7.96
N VAL A 38 6.63 30.08 8.83
CA VAL A 38 6.29 30.13 10.26
C VAL A 38 7.57 30.00 11.09
N GLN A 39 7.75 30.88 12.07
CA GLN A 39 8.91 30.87 12.97
C GLN A 39 8.68 29.92 14.15
N PHE A 40 9.68 29.11 14.45
CA PHE A 40 9.73 28.19 15.58
C PHE A 40 10.96 28.47 16.41
N HIS A 41 10.81 28.50 17.74
CA HIS A 41 11.94 28.58 18.67
C HIS A 41 12.32 27.16 19.07
N LEU A 42 13.41 26.66 18.49
CA LEU A 42 13.92 25.29 18.69
C LEU A 42 15.33 25.38 19.27
N GLU A 43 15.54 24.80 20.45
CA GLU A 43 16.87 24.71 21.09
C GLU A 43 17.57 26.07 21.22
N GLY A 44 16.80 27.12 21.58
CA GLY A 44 17.30 28.49 21.71
C GLY A 44 17.51 29.23 20.38
N GLN A 45 17.22 28.61 19.24
CA GLN A 45 17.33 29.22 17.91
C GLN A 45 15.97 29.46 17.27
N VAL A 46 15.80 30.59 16.61
CA VAL A 46 14.64 30.83 15.73
C VAL A 46 14.90 30.16 14.39
N ARG A 47 14.06 29.21 14.03
CA ARG A 47 14.07 28.53 12.72
C ARG A 47 12.77 28.81 11.97
N VAL A 48 12.88 29.07 10.67
CA VAL A 48 11.73 29.36 9.81
C VAL A 48 11.38 28.14 8.97
N PHE A 49 10.15 27.66 9.05
CA PHE A 49 9.64 26.55 8.25
C PHE A 49 8.58 27.02 7.26
N ARG A 50 8.61 26.47 6.05
CA ARG A 50 7.62 26.70 5.00
C ARG A 50 6.92 25.38 4.71
N GLY A 51 5.63 25.42 4.36
CA GLY A 51 4.86 24.22 4.10
C GLY A 51 3.77 24.46 3.06
N SER A 52 3.47 23.41 2.31
CA SER A 52 2.32 23.33 1.40
C SER A 52 1.69 21.95 1.55
N ILE A 53 0.48 21.77 1.04
CA ILE A 53 -0.08 20.43 0.79
C ILE A 53 0.84 19.74 -0.23
N GLY A 54 1.31 18.55 0.11
CA GLY A 54 2.01 17.65 -0.80
C GLY A 54 1.04 16.83 -1.67
N PRO A 55 1.45 15.66 -2.15
CA PRO A 55 0.51 14.64 -2.61
C PRO A 55 -0.61 14.41 -1.58
N PHE A 56 -1.85 14.40 -2.06
CA PHE A 56 -3.02 14.14 -1.25
C PHE A 56 -3.54 12.74 -1.57
N SER A 57 -3.35 11.82 -0.63
CA SER A 57 -3.83 10.44 -0.70
C SER A 57 -5.28 10.37 -0.24
N ASP A 58 -6.14 9.82 -1.07
CA ASP A 58 -7.56 9.60 -0.76
C ASP A 58 -8.11 8.47 -1.61
N ASP A 59 -9.23 7.89 -1.20
CA ASP A 59 -9.96 6.99 -2.07
C ASP A 59 -10.53 7.75 -3.29
N ASN A 60 -10.95 7.04 -4.34
CA ASN A 60 -11.42 7.71 -5.55
C ASN A 60 -12.62 8.64 -5.27
N LEU A 61 -13.51 8.27 -4.37
CA LEU A 61 -14.70 9.06 -4.05
C LEU A 61 -14.34 10.34 -3.28
N GLY A 62 -13.48 10.23 -2.27
CA GLY A 62 -12.95 11.31 -1.45
C GLY A 62 -12.12 12.29 -2.27
N ALA A 63 -11.20 11.78 -3.09
CA ALA A 63 -10.40 12.59 -4.02
C ALA A 63 -11.31 13.40 -4.96
N HIS A 64 -12.37 12.77 -5.48
CA HIS A 64 -13.34 13.46 -6.32
C HIS A 64 -14.12 14.53 -5.55
N ALA A 65 -14.61 14.20 -4.35
CA ALA A 65 -15.37 15.10 -3.52
C ALA A 65 -14.57 16.35 -3.11
N ILE A 66 -13.33 16.16 -2.64
CA ILE A 66 -12.45 17.26 -2.22
C ILE A 66 -11.93 18.05 -3.43
N GLY A 67 -11.68 17.37 -4.54
CA GLY A 67 -11.24 17.98 -5.80
C GLY A 67 -12.33 18.74 -6.56
N GLY A 68 -13.59 18.56 -6.18
CA GLY A 68 -14.73 19.14 -6.89
C GLY A 68 -15.08 18.43 -8.20
N PHE A 69 -14.57 17.21 -8.41
CA PHE A 69 -14.91 16.35 -9.54
C PHE A 69 -16.29 15.69 -9.36
N ILE A 70 -16.79 15.03 -10.39
CA ILE A 70 -18.01 14.22 -10.30
C ILE A 70 -17.76 12.97 -9.46
N GLU A 71 -18.61 12.72 -8.47
CA GLU A 71 -18.55 11.52 -7.60
C GLU A 71 -19.30 10.30 -8.18
N SER A 72 -19.93 10.45 -9.36
CA SER A 72 -20.56 9.36 -10.10
C SER A 72 -19.61 8.77 -11.14
N PHE A 73 -19.17 7.53 -10.89
CA PHE A 73 -18.23 6.81 -11.76
C PHE A 73 -18.89 6.18 -13.00
N SER A 74 -20.14 6.52 -13.30
CA SER A 74 -20.85 6.21 -14.56
C SER A 74 -21.07 7.45 -15.43
N SER A 75 -20.57 8.63 -15.03
CA SER A 75 -20.66 9.87 -15.81
C SER A 75 -19.79 9.80 -17.07
N LEU A 76 -20.02 10.73 -18.01
CA LEU A 76 -19.27 10.81 -19.26
C LEU A 76 -17.76 10.92 -19.00
N ARG A 77 -17.32 11.77 -18.06
CA ARG A 77 -15.91 11.92 -17.70
C ARG A 77 -15.69 11.68 -16.22
N ILE A 78 -14.94 10.64 -15.91
CA ILE A 78 -14.71 10.15 -14.55
C ILE A 78 -13.24 10.21 -14.13
N CYS A 79 -12.32 10.58 -15.02
CA CYS A 79 -10.91 10.66 -14.68
C CYS A 79 -10.55 12.06 -14.16
N ARG A 80 -9.77 12.10 -13.07
CA ARG A 80 -9.20 13.33 -12.50
C ARG A 80 -7.84 13.72 -13.12
N VAL A 81 -7.23 12.83 -13.88
CA VAL A 81 -5.93 13.03 -14.54
C VAL A 81 -6.10 13.48 -15.99
N CYS A 82 -7.04 12.88 -16.72
CA CYS A 82 -7.28 13.19 -18.13
C CYS A 82 -8.76 13.51 -18.44
N MET A 83 -9.05 13.78 -19.71
CA MET A 83 -10.38 14.10 -20.24
C MET A 83 -11.07 12.91 -20.93
N ALA A 84 -10.67 11.68 -20.60
CA ALA A 84 -11.27 10.45 -21.13
C ALA A 84 -12.80 10.42 -20.92
N THR A 85 -13.50 10.01 -21.97
CA THR A 85 -14.93 9.68 -21.91
C THR A 85 -15.16 8.23 -21.46
N SER A 86 -16.40 7.89 -21.09
CA SER A 86 -16.80 6.51 -20.78
C SER A 86 -16.57 5.56 -21.95
N SER A 87 -16.57 6.05 -23.19
CA SER A 87 -16.24 5.26 -24.38
C SER A 87 -14.74 5.10 -24.56
N ASP A 88 -13.96 6.17 -24.34
CA ASP A 88 -12.50 6.12 -24.46
C ASP A 88 -11.89 5.08 -23.53
N ILE A 89 -12.36 4.99 -22.28
CA ILE A 89 -11.82 4.02 -21.31
C ILE A 89 -12.09 2.55 -21.67
N GLN A 90 -12.94 2.29 -22.66
CA GLN A 90 -13.21 0.93 -23.14
C GLN A 90 -12.34 0.51 -24.32
N THR A 91 -11.64 1.46 -24.96
CA THR A 91 -10.94 1.23 -26.24
C THR A 91 -9.52 1.78 -26.30
N LYS A 92 -9.07 2.51 -25.29
CA LYS A 92 -7.75 3.15 -25.24
C LYS A 92 -7.01 2.75 -23.97
N PHE A 93 -5.77 2.31 -24.10
CA PHE A 93 -4.98 1.70 -23.03
C PHE A 93 -3.60 2.36 -22.82
N THR A 94 -3.27 3.40 -23.59
CA THR A 94 -2.02 4.17 -23.42
C THR A 94 -2.29 5.64 -23.12
N GLU A 95 -1.47 6.25 -22.24
CA GLU A 95 -1.72 7.62 -21.73
C GLU A 95 -1.73 8.67 -22.85
N ASN A 96 -0.90 8.47 -23.88
CA ASN A 96 -0.79 9.36 -25.04
C ASN A 96 -2.08 9.42 -25.90
N GLN A 97 -2.98 8.45 -25.77
CA GLN A 97 -4.30 8.46 -26.42
C GLN A 97 -5.30 9.39 -25.73
N PHE A 98 -4.94 9.95 -24.58
CA PHE A 98 -5.80 10.80 -23.76
C PHE A 98 -5.27 12.23 -23.65
N GLN A 99 -6.19 13.20 -23.71
CA GLN A 99 -5.87 14.57 -23.36
C GLN A 99 -5.77 14.72 -21.84
N LEU A 100 -4.56 14.99 -21.35
CA LEU A 100 -4.34 15.28 -19.92
C LEU A 100 -5.01 16.60 -19.51
N ARG A 101 -5.50 16.66 -18.27
CA ARG A 101 -5.99 17.91 -17.70
C ARG A 101 -4.82 18.86 -17.44
N THR A 102 -5.02 20.14 -17.73
CA THR A 102 -4.08 21.20 -17.36
C THR A 102 -4.71 22.10 -16.29
N ARG A 103 -3.89 22.81 -15.51
CA ARG A 103 -4.40 23.77 -14.51
C ARG A 103 -5.32 24.82 -15.14
N ALA A 104 -4.90 25.39 -16.27
CA ALA A 104 -5.65 26.42 -16.98
C ALA A 104 -6.99 25.89 -17.49
N ALA A 105 -7.00 24.73 -18.17
CA ALA A 105 -8.23 24.12 -18.67
C ALA A 105 -9.18 23.73 -17.52
N HIS A 106 -8.65 23.12 -16.45
CA HIS A 106 -9.46 22.74 -15.29
C HIS A 106 -10.11 23.96 -14.62
N ASN A 107 -9.36 25.06 -14.43
CA ASN A 107 -9.92 26.29 -13.88
C ASN A 107 -11.03 26.89 -14.76
N ARG A 108 -10.83 26.87 -16.09
CA ARG A 108 -11.86 27.28 -17.05
C ARG A 108 -13.09 26.38 -16.97
N HIS A 109 -12.93 25.06 -16.90
CA HIS A 109 -14.05 24.14 -16.74
C HIS A 109 -14.84 24.40 -15.46
N CYS A 110 -14.15 24.65 -14.34
CA CYS A 110 -14.80 25.03 -13.07
C CYS A 110 -15.65 26.31 -13.22
N GLN A 111 -15.15 27.33 -13.92
CA GLN A 111 -15.90 28.57 -14.19
C GLN A 111 -17.12 28.31 -15.07
N LEU A 112 -16.95 27.54 -16.16
CA LEU A 112 -18.05 27.20 -17.07
C LEU A 112 -19.17 26.42 -16.37
N VAL A 113 -18.82 25.45 -15.51
CA VAL A 113 -19.80 24.69 -14.72
C VAL A 113 -20.49 25.57 -13.68
N GLN A 114 -19.78 26.55 -13.11
CA GLN A 114 -20.39 27.52 -12.20
C GLN A 114 -21.45 28.38 -12.89
N THR A 115 -21.23 28.75 -14.15
CA THR A 115 -22.20 29.51 -14.97
C THR A 115 -23.30 28.60 -15.54
N ASN A 116 -22.98 27.37 -15.92
CA ASN A 116 -23.91 26.38 -16.48
C ASN A 116 -23.68 24.99 -15.86
N PRO A 117 -24.43 24.65 -14.79
CA PRO A 117 -24.29 23.36 -14.10
C PRO A 117 -24.51 22.11 -14.98
N ASN A 118 -25.24 22.24 -16.09
CA ASN A 118 -25.48 21.11 -17.01
C ASN A 118 -24.19 20.65 -17.72
N MET A 119 -23.13 21.47 -17.72
CA MET A 119 -21.83 21.10 -18.28
C MET A 119 -21.00 20.21 -17.35
N ALA A 120 -21.48 19.90 -16.13
CA ALA A 120 -20.70 19.15 -15.15
C ALA A 120 -20.24 17.79 -15.70
N SER A 121 -21.16 17.01 -16.28
CA SER A 121 -20.86 15.69 -16.89
C SER A 121 -19.87 15.83 -18.06
N THR A 122 -20.04 16.88 -18.87
CA THR A 122 -19.15 17.18 -20.00
C THR A 122 -17.71 17.38 -19.55
N TYR A 123 -17.46 18.09 -18.44
CA TYR A 123 -16.09 18.35 -17.99
C TYR A 123 -15.60 17.42 -16.87
N GLY A 124 -16.47 16.58 -16.31
CA GLY A 124 -16.20 15.71 -15.17
C GLY A 124 -15.99 16.48 -13.85
N VAL A 125 -16.50 17.71 -13.75
CA VAL A 125 -16.27 18.63 -12.61
C VAL A 125 -17.59 19.25 -12.19
N LYS A 126 -17.85 19.35 -10.88
CA LYS A 126 -19.04 19.97 -10.30
C LYS A 126 -18.81 21.40 -9.80
N ARG A 127 -17.59 21.69 -9.34
CA ARG A 127 -17.22 22.98 -8.75
C ARG A 127 -15.69 23.10 -8.64
N ALA A 128 -15.21 24.31 -8.36
CA ALA A 128 -13.84 24.48 -7.89
C ALA A 128 -13.63 23.79 -6.52
N SER A 129 -12.47 23.17 -6.34
CA SER A 129 -12.07 22.57 -5.06
C SER A 129 -11.95 23.61 -3.94
N ILE A 130 -12.29 23.20 -2.72
CA ILE A 130 -12.02 23.97 -1.50
C ILE A 130 -10.50 24.20 -1.29
N LEU A 131 -9.66 23.32 -1.82
CA LEU A 131 -8.21 23.40 -1.71
C LEU A 131 -7.58 24.44 -2.65
N LYS A 132 -8.37 25.07 -3.54
CA LYS A 132 -7.92 26.16 -4.42
C LYS A 132 -7.32 27.34 -3.64
N GLN A 133 -7.69 27.49 -2.37
CA GLN A 133 -7.14 28.53 -1.48
C GLN A 133 -5.64 28.32 -1.16
N SER A 134 -5.11 27.12 -1.37
CA SER A 134 -3.69 26.83 -1.15
C SER A 134 -2.85 27.26 -2.36
N ARG A 135 -2.00 28.28 -2.18
CA ARG A 135 -1.22 28.91 -3.27
C ARG A 135 -0.34 27.94 -4.05
N PHE A 136 0.25 26.95 -3.38
CA PHE A 136 1.23 26.03 -3.97
C PHE A 136 0.63 24.67 -4.33
N PHE A 137 -0.69 24.48 -4.18
CA PHE A 137 -1.38 23.23 -4.48
C PHE A 137 -2.43 23.44 -5.58
N HIS A 138 -2.52 22.46 -6.48
CA HIS A 138 -3.57 22.42 -7.49
C HIS A 138 -4.04 20.98 -7.65
N VAL A 139 -5.36 20.77 -7.73
CA VAL A 139 -5.97 19.43 -7.72
C VAL A 139 -5.53 18.53 -8.87
N VAL A 140 -5.32 19.11 -10.07
CA VAL A 140 -4.78 18.40 -11.25
C VAL A 140 -3.40 17.80 -11.00
N ASP A 141 -2.62 18.37 -10.08
CA ASP A 141 -1.28 17.88 -9.78
C ASP A 141 -1.24 17.09 -8.49
N GLY A 142 -1.96 17.54 -7.46
CA GLY A 142 -1.78 17.07 -6.10
C GLY A 142 -2.79 16.04 -5.61
N LEU A 143 -3.83 15.70 -6.38
CA LEU A 143 -4.73 14.60 -6.05
C LEU A 143 -4.26 13.33 -6.74
N ASP A 144 -3.40 12.58 -6.05
CA ASP A 144 -2.80 11.37 -6.60
C ASP A 144 -3.85 10.25 -6.74
N LEU A 145 -3.53 9.27 -7.58
CA LEU A 145 -4.25 8.01 -7.63
C LEU A 145 -3.86 7.15 -6.42
N ASP A 146 -4.78 6.32 -5.93
CA ASP A 146 -4.48 5.38 -4.85
C ASP A 146 -4.45 3.94 -5.36
N VAL A 147 -3.23 3.41 -5.48
CA VAL A 147 -2.97 2.04 -5.91
C VAL A 147 -3.67 1.00 -5.03
N MET A 148 -3.83 1.26 -3.72
CA MET A 148 -4.48 0.30 -2.82
C MET A 148 -5.96 0.14 -3.17
N HIS A 149 -6.73 1.22 -3.26
CA HIS A 149 -8.13 1.12 -3.67
C HIS A 149 -8.28 0.67 -5.13
N ASP A 150 -7.39 1.10 -6.03
CA ASP A 150 -7.47 0.74 -7.44
C ASP A 150 -7.23 -0.76 -7.67
N GLN A 151 -6.11 -1.29 -7.15
CA GLN A 151 -5.72 -2.67 -7.36
C GLN A 151 -6.39 -3.62 -6.37
N LEU A 152 -6.18 -3.41 -5.06
CA LEU A 152 -6.56 -4.38 -4.02
C LEU A 152 -8.08 -4.44 -3.76
N GLU A 153 -8.83 -3.40 -4.12
CA GLU A 153 -10.29 -3.34 -4.00
C GLU A 153 -11.01 -3.21 -5.35
N GLY A 154 -10.30 -3.40 -6.45
CA GLY A 154 -10.84 -3.18 -7.80
C GLY A 154 -10.40 -4.24 -8.78
N VAL A 155 -9.24 -4.00 -9.38
CA VAL A 155 -8.71 -4.80 -10.49
C VAL A 155 -8.43 -6.23 -10.06
N LEU A 156 -7.64 -6.45 -9.00
CA LEU A 156 -7.31 -7.81 -8.52
C LEU A 156 -8.55 -8.63 -8.11
N PRO A 157 -9.50 -8.12 -7.29
CA PRO A 157 -10.72 -8.84 -6.99
C PRO A 157 -11.52 -9.26 -8.24
N LEU A 158 -11.58 -8.38 -9.24
CA LEU A 158 -12.29 -8.65 -10.49
C LEU A 158 -11.57 -9.72 -11.31
N GLU A 159 -10.26 -9.59 -11.52
CA GLU A 159 -9.43 -10.53 -12.26
C GLU A 159 -9.52 -11.93 -11.66
N ILE A 160 -9.20 -12.05 -10.36
CA ILE A 160 -9.19 -13.33 -9.65
C ILE A 160 -10.58 -13.95 -9.67
N LYS A 161 -11.65 -13.16 -9.54
CA LYS A 161 -13.01 -13.67 -9.63
C LYS A 161 -13.29 -14.29 -11.01
N LEU A 162 -12.95 -13.59 -12.09
CA LEU A 162 -13.19 -14.06 -13.45
C LEU A 162 -12.40 -15.35 -13.72
N LEU A 163 -11.13 -15.35 -13.34
CA LEU A 163 -10.24 -16.49 -13.42
C LEU A 163 -10.78 -17.71 -12.67
N LEU A 164 -11.12 -17.53 -11.39
CA LEU A 164 -11.69 -18.61 -10.56
C LEU A 164 -13.04 -19.09 -11.09
N LYS A 165 -13.89 -18.18 -11.58
CA LYS A 165 -15.16 -18.58 -12.19
C LYS A 165 -14.91 -19.48 -13.40
N LYS A 166 -13.97 -19.12 -14.29
CA LYS A 166 -13.61 -19.93 -15.45
C LYS A 166 -13.07 -21.30 -15.02
N TYR A 167 -12.08 -21.34 -14.14
CA TYR A 167 -11.41 -22.60 -13.76
C TYR A 167 -12.26 -23.53 -12.90
N VAL A 168 -13.21 -23.00 -12.13
CA VAL A 168 -14.09 -23.80 -11.27
C VAL A 168 -15.37 -24.23 -11.98
N LYS A 169 -15.92 -23.39 -12.88
CA LYS A 169 -17.27 -23.60 -13.45
C LYS A 169 -17.30 -23.96 -14.92
N VAL A 170 -16.22 -23.69 -15.67
CA VAL A 170 -16.18 -23.92 -17.12
C VAL A 170 -15.16 -24.99 -17.46
N GLU A 171 -13.91 -24.78 -17.04
CA GLU A 171 -12.81 -25.69 -17.37
C GLU A 171 -12.67 -26.84 -16.36
N GLU A 172 -13.23 -26.66 -15.16
CA GLU A 172 -13.25 -27.65 -14.07
C GLU A 172 -11.86 -28.17 -13.65
N TYR A 173 -10.80 -27.36 -13.81
CA TYR A 173 -9.44 -27.71 -13.36
C TYR A 173 -9.35 -27.92 -11.83
N ILE A 174 -10.24 -27.29 -11.07
CA ILE A 174 -10.32 -27.43 -9.61
C ILE A 174 -11.75 -27.20 -9.12
N THR A 175 -12.16 -27.94 -8.09
CA THR A 175 -13.44 -27.66 -7.42
C THR A 175 -13.32 -26.51 -6.42
N LEU A 176 -14.42 -25.79 -6.17
CA LEU A 176 -14.45 -24.74 -5.13
C LEU A 176 -14.09 -25.29 -3.75
N GLY A 177 -14.51 -26.53 -3.45
CA GLY A 177 -14.18 -27.22 -2.21
C GLY A 177 -12.68 -27.42 -2.04
N THR A 178 -12.01 -27.97 -3.07
CA THR A 178 -10.56 -28.17 -3.06
C THR A 178 -9.81 -26.84 -2.95
N LEU A 179 -10.22 -25.80 -3.69
CA LEU A 179 -9.62 -24.46 -3.57
C LEU A 179 -9.72 -23.92 -2.14
N ASN A 180 -10.91 -23.96 -1.55
CA ASN A 180 -11.12 -23.45 -0.19
C ASN A 180 -10.36 -24.26 0.86
N GLU A 181 -10.23 -25.57 0.66
CA GLU A 181 -9.42 -26.42 1.51
C GLU A 181 -7.93 -26.06 1.42
N ARG A 182 -7.42 -25.80 0.22
CA ARG A 182 -6.06 -25.30 0.02
C ARG A 182 -5.87 -23.93 0.69
N ILE A 183 -6.77 -22.97 0.48
CA ILE A 183 -6.74 -21.66 1.16
C ILE A 183 -6.72 -21.83 2.69
N ARG A 184 -7.48 -22.80 3.22
CA ARG A 184 -7.59 -23.06 4.66
C ARG A 184 -6.33 -23.70 5.25
N THR A 185 -5.68 -24.61 4.53
CA THR A 185 -4.58 -25.41 5.06
C THR A 185 -3.19 -24.91 4.68
N PHE A 186 -3.11 -24.00 3.70
CA PHE A 186 -1.84 -23.41 3.27
C PHE A 186 -1.10 -22.72 4.42
N ASP A 187 0.20 -22.96 4.50
CA ASP A 187 1.08 -22.31 5.47
C ASP A 187 1.51 -20.94 4.94
N TYR A 188 0.78 -19.89 5.35
CA TYR A 188 1.06 -18.50 4.94
C TYR A 188 2.37 -17.94 5.54
N GLY A 189 2.98 -18.66 6.49
CA GLY A 189 4.14 -18.18 7.23
C GLY A 189 3.86 -16.92 8.06
N SER A 190 4.85 -16.51 8.85
CA SER A 190 4.64 -15.46 9.86
C SER A 190 4.32 -14.07 9.28
N SER A 191 4.76 -13.80 8.05
CA SER A 191 4.58 -12.50 7.39
C SER A 191 3.16 -12.29 6.86
N ASP A 192 2.45 -13.36 6.47
CA ASP A 192 1.14 -13.27 5.80
C ASP A 192 0.00 -13.94 6.58
N ILE A 193 0.29 -14.68 7.67
CA ILE A 193 -0.73 -15.37 8.47
C ILE A 193 -1.84 -14.44 8.99
N SER A 194 -1.51 -13.18 9.34
CA SER A 194 -2.51 -12.19 9.78
C SER A 194 -3.45 -11.74 8.67
N ASN A 195 -3.06 -11.96 7.42
CA ASN A 195 -3.77 -11.56 6.21
C ASN A 195 -4.25 -12.78 5.42
N LYS A 196 -4.37 -13.94 6.07
CA LYS A 196 -4.89 -15.16 5.46
C LYS A 196 -6.22 -14.88 4.75
N PRO A 197 -6.36 -15.24 3.47
CA PRO A 197 -7.60 -15.07 2.72
C PRO A 197 -8.76 -15.84 3.36
N SER A 198 -9.94 -15.26 3.32
CA SER A 198 -11.17 -15.94 3.68
C SER A 198 -11.60 -16.92 2.56
N PRO A 199 -12.35 -17.99 2.88
CA PRO A 199 -12.88 -18.90 1.86
C PRO A 199 -13.69 -18.14 0.79
N ILE A 200 -13.52 -18.54 -0.47
CA ILE A 200 -14.29 -18.03 -1.59
C ILE A 200 -15.69 -18.64 -1.54
N LYS A 201 -16.71 -17.77 -1.47
CA LYS A 201 -18.11 -18.19 -1.43
C LYS A 201 -18.62 -18.49 -2.83
N GLU A 202 -19.47 -19.51 -2.97
CA GLU A 202 -20.14 -19.85 -4.22
C GLU A 202 -20.89 -18.64 -4.82
N GLN A 203 -21.59 -17.87 -3.97
CA GLN A 203 -22.29 -16.66 -4.42
C GLN A 203 -21.35 -15.60 -5.00
N ALA A 204 -20.08 -15.57 -4.58
CA ALA A 204 -19.10 -14.64 -5.10
C ALA A 204 -18.70 -14.97 -6.55
N LEU A 205 -18.80 -16.23 -6.98
CA LEU A 205 -18.51 -16.64 -8.37
C LEU A 205 -19.72 -16.50 -9.29
N THR A 206 -20.94 -16.52 -8.75
CA THR A 206 -22.17 -16.44 -9.55
C THR A 206 -22.73 -15.03 -9.69
N ASN A 207 -22.54 -14.16 -8.70
CA ASN A 207 -23.08 -12.80 -8.76
C ASN A 207 -22.32 -11.91 -9.77
N ASN A 208 -22.88 -10.75 -10.11
CA ASN A 208 -22.24 -9.81 -11.05
C ASN A 208 -21.25 -8.81 -10.39
N SER A 209 -21.19 -8.79 -9.05
CA SER A 209 -20.29 -7.89 -8.31
C SER A 209 -18.81 -8.23 -8.53
N ALA A 210 -17.89 -7.28 -8.39
CA ALA A 210 -16.45 -7.58 -8.44
C ALA A 210 -15.90 -8.15 -7.11
N SER A 211 -16.71 -8.29 -6.07
CA SER A 211 -16.24 -8.59 -4.72
C SER A 211 -16.01 -10.09 -4.48
N LEU A 212 -14.83 -10.41 -3.93
CA LEU A 212 -14.51 -11.72 -3.34
C LEU A 212 -14.63 -11.74 -1.81
N SER A 213 -15.22 -10.69 -1.21
CA SER A 213 -15.36 -10.53 0.26
C SER A 213 -14.02 -10.60 1.03
N GLN A 214 -12.93 -10.16 0.40
CA GLN A 214 -11.62 -10.02 1.04
C GLN A 214 -11.40 -8.55 1.42
N SER A 215 -10.73 -8.31 2.55
CA SER A 215 -10.11 -6.99 2.78
C SER A 215 -8.93 -6.78 1.82
N ALA A 216 -8.48 -5.53 1.61
CA ALA A 216 -7.34 -5.24 0.74
C ALA A 216 -6.07 -6.02 1.11
N ALA A 217 -5.77 -6.16 2.41
CA ALA A 217 -4.61 -6.94 2.87
C ALA A 217 -4.75 -8.43 2.56
N GLN A 218 -5.96 -8.98 2.68
CA GLN A 218 -6.25 -10.37 2.29
C GLN A 218 -6.22 -10.57 0.79
N MET A 219 -6.70 -9.59 0.01
CA MET A 219 -6.64 -9.64 -1.45
C MET A 219 -5.20 -9.64 -1.94
N TRP A 220 -4.35 -8.79 -1.36
CA TRP A 220 -2.93 -8.75 -1.69
C TRP A 220 -2.20 -10.04 -1.31
N CYS A 221 -2.57 -10.66 -0.19
CA CYS A 221 -2.10 -11.99 0.20
C CYS A 221 -2.56 -13.05 -0.82
N LEU A 222 -3.86 -13.10 -1.11
CA LEU A 222 -4.45 -14.06 -2.04
C LEU A 222 -3.80 -13.98 -3.42
N ALA A 223 -3.68 -12.78 -4.00
CA ALA A 223 -3.09 -12.57 -5.33
C ALA A 223 -1.68 -13.18 -5.43
N ARG A 224 -0.84 -12.94 -4.42
CA ARG A 224 0.53 -13.48 -4.37
C ARG A 224 0.59 -14.98 -4.14
N THR A 225 -0.30 -15.53 -3.31
CA THR A 225 -0.29 -16.96 -2.99
C THR A 225 -1.08 -17.81 -3.99
N LEU A 226 -1.98 -17.22 -4.78
CA LEU A 226 -2.85 -17.96 -5.70
C LEU A 226 -2.07 -18.83 -6.71
N PRO A 227 -0.96 -18.37 -7.31
CA PRO A 227 -0.09 -19.23 -8.12
C PRO A 227 0.37 -20.50 -7.41
N LEU A 228 0.67 -20.42 -6.10
CA LEU A 228 1.06 -21.59 -5.31
C LEU A 228 -0.12 -22.47 -4.92
N LEU A 229 -1.32 -21.88 -4.84
CA LEU A 229 -2.54 -22.58 -4.44
C LEU A 229 -3.16 -23.37 -5.59
N ILE A 230 -3.04 -22.93 -6.85
CA ILE A 230 -3.70 -23.59 -7.99
C ILE A 230 -2.80 -23.82 -9.21
N GLY A 231 -1.58 -23.30 -9.24
CA GLY A 231 -0.71 -23.39 -10.43
C GLY A 231 -0.30 -24.82 -10.79
N ASP A 232 -0.48 -25.81 -9.90
CA ASP A 232 -0.26 -27.23 -10.18
C ASP A 232 -1.32 -27.85 -11.11
N VAL A 233 -2.54 -27.32 -11.10
CA VAL A 233 -3.66 -27.83 -11.91
C VAL A 233 -3.91 -27.03 -13.18
N VAL A 234 -3.35 -25.83 -13.29
CA VAL A 234 -3.51 -24.98 -14.49
C VAL A 234 -2.63 -25.52 -15.64
N PRO A 235 -3.20 -25.69 -16.85
CA PRO A 235 -2.42 -26.05 -18.04
C PRO A 235 -1.34 -25.03 -18.37
N LYS A 236 -0.26 -25.50 -19.00
CA LYS A 236 0.76 -24.59 -19.54
C LYS A 236 0.14 -23.75 -20.66
N SER A 237 0.49 -22.47 -20.72
CA SER A 237 0.05 -21.53 -21.76
C SER A 237 -1.46 -21.22 -21.74
N ASP A 238 -2.16 -21.38 -20.61
CA ASP A 238 -3.52 -20.86 -20.46
C ASP A 238 -3.50 -19.33 -20.55
N PRO A 239 -4.24 -18.70 -21.49
CA PRO A 239 -4.11 -17.26 -21.72
C PRO A 239 -4.69 -16.41 -20.58
N HIS A 240 -5.69 -16.90 -19.85
CA HIS A 240 -6.20 -16.18 -18.66
C HIS A 240 -5.19 -16.24 -17.52
N TRP A 241 -4.46 -17.35 -17.39
CA TRP A 241 -3.36 -17.48 -16.44
C TRP A 241 -2.25 -16.49 -16.76
N GLU A 242 -1.81 -16.42 -18.02
CA GLU A 242 -0.75 -15.51 -18.44
C GLU A 242 -1.16 -14.04 -18.26
N ASN A 243 -2.42 -13.69 -18.53
CA ASN A 243 -2.94 -12.35 -18.26
C ASN A 243 -2.95 -12.03 -16.75
N PHE A 244 -3.33 -12.98 -15.89
CA PHE A 244 -3.23 -12.83 -14.44
C PHE A 244 -1.77 -12.71 -13.96
N LEU A 245 -0.83 -13.48 -14.52
CA LEU A 245 0.59 -13.36 -14.21
C LEU A 245 1.16 -12.01 -14.68
N CYS A 246 0.68 -11.47 -15.81
CA CYS A 246 1.00 -10.12 -16.25
C CYS A 246 0.54 -9.07 -15.23
N LEU A 247 -0.68 -9.20 -14.70
CA LEU A 247 -1.16 -8.35 -13.62
C LEU A 247 -0.26 -8.46 -12.37
N LEU A 248 0.16 -9.65 -11.96
CA LEU A 248 1.08 -9.80 -10.83
C LEU A 248 2.42 -9.07 -11.05
N LYS A 249 2.96 -9.07 -12.28
CA LYS A 249 4.16 -8.27 -12.63
C LYS A 249 3.92 -6.77 -12.51
N ILE A 250 2.72 -6.29 -12.85
CA ILE A 250 2.30 -4.90 -12.63
C ILE A 250 2.28 -4.60 -11.13
N GLU A 251 1.65 -5.47 -10.33
CA GLU A 251 1.58 -5.35 -8.87
C GLU A 251 2.97 -5.26 -8.22
N GLU A 252 3.92 -6.07 -8.70
CA GLU A 252 5.29 -6.06 -8.21
C GLU A 252 5.97 -4.69 -8.37
N ILE A 253 5.67 -3.98 -9.47
CA ILE A 253 6.23 -2.66 -9.74
C ILE A 253 5.52 -1.58 -8.91
N VAL A 254 4.19 -1.57 -8.92
CA VAL A 254 3.42 -0.46 -8.29
C VAL A 254 3.50 -0.49 -6.77
N PHE A 255 3.71 -1.66 -6.16
CA PHE A 255 3.93 -1.80 -4.72
C PHE A 255 5.40 -1.70 -4.31
N SER A 256 6.34 -1.55 -5.25
CA SER A 256 7.75 -1.43 -4.89
C SER A 256 8.03 -0.14 -4.10
N PRO A 257 8.82 -0.22 -3.01
CA PRO A 257 9.25 0.94 -2.23
C PRO A 257 10.33 1.77 -2.95
N ALA A 258 10.84 1.28 -4.08
CA ALA A 258 11.77 1.92 -5.00
C ALA A 258 11.15 1.97 -6.42
N SER A 259 11.60 2.92 -7.23
CA SER A 259 11.16 3.03 -8.61
C SER A 259 12.15 3.84 -9.44
N SER A 260 12.12 3.61 -10.76
CA SER A 260 12.93 4.33 -11.74
C SER A 260 12.10 4.74 -12.96
N ILE A 261 12.63 5.64 -13.77
CA ILE A 261 11.97 6.08 -15.02
C ILE A 261 11.88 4.92 -16.01
N GLN A 262 12.92 4.07 -16.07
CA GLN A 262 12.96 2.87 -16.88
C GLN A 262 11.87 1.89 -16.45
N LEU A 263 11.70 1.70 -15.14
CA LEU A 263 10.65 0.84 -14.61
C LEU A 263 9.25 1.41 -14.90
N ALA A 264 9.07 2.73 -14.86
CA ALA A 264 7.82 3.37 -15.26
C ALA A 264 7.52 3.15 -16.76
N ALA A 265 8.52 3.24 -17.63
CA ALA A 265 8.35 2.95 -19.06
C ALA A 265 7.97 1.48 -19.30
N PHE A 266 8.64 0.54 -18.61
CA PHE A 266 8.29 -0.88 -18.69
C PHE A 266 6.89 -1.17 -18.15
N LEU A 267 6.49 -0.52 -17.05
CA LEU A 267 5.15 -0.60 -16.50
C LEU A 267 4.08 -0.16 -17.52
N ALA A 268 4.35 0.87 -18.32
CA ALA A 268 3.41 1.32 -19.35
C ALA A 268 3.11 0.20 -20.38
N VAL A 269 4.15 -0.52 -20.81
CA VAL A 269 4.03 -1.65 -21.75
C VAL A 269 3.25 -2.81 -21.11
N LEU A 270 3.57 -3.16 -19.86
CA LEU A 270 2.84 -4.23 -19.15
C LEU A 270 1.35 -3.90 -18.99
N ILE A 271 1.03 -2.65 -18.66
CA ILE A 271 -0.36 -2.21 -18.48
C ILE A 271 -1.12 -2.25 -19.80
N GLU A 272 -0.52 -1.78 -20.90
CA GLU A 272 -1.13 -1.87 -22.23
C GLU A 272 -1.43 -3.33 -22.60
N GLN A 273 -0.43 -4.22 -22.47
CA GLN A 273 -0.60 -5.65 -22.74
C GLN A 273 -1.68 -6.28 -21.87
N TYR A 274 -1.65 -6.04 -20.56
CA TYR A 274 -2.64 -6.57 -19.62
C TYR A 274 -4.06 -6.15 -20.00
N LEU A 275 -4.27 -4.87 -20.29
CA LEU A 275 -5.58 -4.33 -20.59
C LEU A 275 -6.12 -4.87 -21.92
N ASP A 276 -5.29 -4.91 -22.97
CA ASP A 276 -5.71 -5.43 -24.29
C ASP A 276 -6.13 -6.92 -24.22
N ASP A 277 -5.31 -7.74 -23.55
CA ASP A 277 -5.61 -9.14 -23.29
C ASP A 277 -6.87 -9.30 -22.42
N PHE A 278 -7.02 -8.48 -21.37
CA PHE A 278 -8.17 -8.55 -20.46
C PHE A 278 -9.51 -8.42 -21.21
N GLY A 279 -9.62 -7.40 -22.08
CA GLY A 279 -10.84 -7.18 -22.85
C GLY A 279 -11.15 -8.32 -23.80
N THR A 280 -10.11 -8.82 -24.48
CA THR A 280 -10.22 -9.93 -25.43
C THR A 280 -10.63 -11.23 -24.75
N LEU A 281 -10.04 -11.54 -23.59
CA LEU A 281 -10.23 -12.81 -22.90
C LEU A 281 -11.55 -12.88 -22.11
N HIS A 282 -11.91 -11.80 -21.42
CA HIS A 282 -13.03 -11.84 -20.48
C HIS A 282 -14.35 -11.32 -21.04
N ASN A 283 -14.33 -10.72 -22.24
CA ASN A 283 -15.49 -10.08 -22.89
C ASN A 283 -16.32 -9.23 -21.91
N ARG A 284 -15.62 -8.40 -21.13
CA ARG A 284 -16.20 -7.61 -20.03
C ARG A 284 -15.77 -6.16 -20.13
N SER A 285 -16.70 -5.25 -19.81
CA SER A 285 -16.40 -3.82 -19.76
C SER A 285 -15.36 -3.48 -18.68
N TYR A 286 -14.46 -2.57 -19.02
CA TYR A 286 -13.46 -2.06 -18.11
C TYR A 286 -14.09 -1.19 -17.02
N ILE A 287 -13.60 -1.35 -15.79
CA ILE A 287 -13.99 -0.50 -14.67
C ILE A 287 -13.11 0.77 -14.63
N PRO A 288 -13.56 1.85 -13.98
CA PRO A 288 -12.77 3.08 -13.80
C PRO A 288 -11.34 2.83 -13.30
N LYS A 289 -11.16 1.82 -12.43
CA LYS A 289 -9.88 1.46 -11.83
C LYS A 289 -8.89 0.86 -12.84
N HIS A 290 -9.37 0.20 -13.91
CA HIS A 290 -8.51 -0.19 -15.04
C HIS A 290 -7.97 1.04 -15.76
N HIS A 291 -8.81 2.04 -16.02
CA HIS A 291 -8.36 3.27 -16.65
C HIS A 291 -7.33 4.02 -15.80
N ASN A 292 -7.47 4.01 -14.47
CA ASN A 292 -6.46 4.60 -13.59
C ASN A 292 -5.06 4.00 -13.83
N MET A 293 -4.95 2.71 -14.19
CA MET A 293 -3.68 2.03 -14.49
C MET A 293 -2.87 2.74 -15.57
N VAL A 294 -3.55 3.25 -16.61
CA VAL A 294 -2.91 3.98 -17.72
C VAL A 294 -2.07 5.17 -17.23
N HIS A 295 -2.41 5.73 -16.08
CA HIS A 295 -1.72 6.88 -15.48
C HIS A 295 -0.62 6.50 -14.48
N TYR A 296 -0.44 5.22 -14.15
CA TYR A 296 0.54 4.77 -13.14
C TYR A 296 1.98 5.13 -13.51
N PRO A 297 2.45 4.95 -14.76
CA PRO A 297 3.80 5.35 -15.15
C PRO A 297 4.08 6.83 -14.86
N ARG A 298 3.12 7.71 -15.18
CA ARG A 298 3.21 9.13 -14.91
C ARG A 298 3.27 9.43 -13.42
N GLN A 299 2.48 8.74 -12.60
CA GLN A 299 2.52 8.92 -11.14
C GLN A 299 3.91 8.57 -10.59
N ILE A 300 4.48 7.45 -11.03
CA ILE A 300 5.83 7.03 -10.63
C ILE A 300 6.87 8.08 -11.02
N VAL A 301 6.85 8.57 -12.26
CA VAL A 301 7.82 9.59 -12.72
C VAL A 301 7.69 10.90 -11.92
N ARG A 302 6.47 11.29 -11.53
CA ARG A 302 6.23 12.57 -10.83
C ARG A 302 6.43 12.50 -9.32
N ARG A 303 6.17 11.34 -8.71
CA ARG A 303 6.02 11.19 -7.26
C ARG A 303 7.02 10.21 -6.65
N GLY A 304 7.74 9.46 -7.48
CA GLY A 304 8.60 8.38 -7.03
C GLY A 304 7.79 7.12 -6.71
N PRO A 305 8.24 6.30 -5.75
CA PRO A 305 7.62 5.01 -5.44
C PRO A 305 6.18 5.17 -4.98
N TRP A 306 5.24 4.60 -5.74
CA TRP A 306 3.84 4.97 -5.62
C TRP A 306 3.16 4.38 -4.38
N VAL A 307 3.64 3.24 -3.88
CA VAL A 307 3.24 2.66 -2.58
C VAL A 307 3.38 3.66 -1.42
N ARG A 308 4.19 4.72 -1.54
CA ARG A 308 4.33 5.74 -0.50
C ARG A 308 3.11 6.66 -0.38
N ASN A 309 2.27 6.72 -1.40
CA ASN A 309 1.07 7.57 -1.44
C ASN A 309 -0.24 6.77 -1.28
N TRP A 310 -0.17 5.48 -0.98
CA TRP A 310 -1.37 4.65 -0.87
C TRP A 310 -2.18 4.87 0.43
N ALA A 311 -3.45 4.46 0.43
CA ALA A 311 -4.34 4.69 1.56
C ALA A 311 -4.22 3.66 2.71
N MET A 312 -3.43 2.59 2.54
CA MET A 312 -3.46 1.41 3.43
C MET A 312 -3.20 1.75 4.92
N ARG A 313 -2.30 2.69 5.21
CA ARG A 313 -2.00 3.11 6.60
C ARG A 313 -3.07 4.00 7.22
N PHE A 314 -3.75 4.81 6.40
CA PHE A 314 -4.89 5.62 6.85
C PHE A 314 -6.06 4.70 7.22
N GLU A 315 -6.36 3.70 6.38
CA GLU A 315 -7.38 2.69 6.67
C GLU A 315 -7.05 1.85 7.91
N ALA A 316 -5.80 1.45 8.09
CA ALA A 316 -5.37 0.76 9.30
C ALA A 316 -5.63 1.59 10.57
N LYS A 317 -5.47 2.92 10.49
CA LYS A 317 -5.73 3.84 11.61
C LYS A 317 -7.21 3.97 11.94
N HIS A 318 -8.11 3.81 10.96
CA HIS A 318 -9.56 3.78 11.20
C HIS A 318 -9.99 2.68 12.18
N ASN A 319 -9.24 1.57 12.27
CA ASN A 319 -9.54 0.48 13.21
C ASN A 319 -9.58 0.96 14.69
N TYR A 320 -8.68 1.88 15.07
CA TYR A 320 -8.71 2.47 16.42
C TYR A 320 -10.05 3.17 16.69
N PHE A 321 -10.49 4.00 15.74
CA PHE A 321 -11.73 4.76 15.86
C PHE A 321 -12.97 3.86 15.83
N LYS A 322 -13.01 2.86 14.96
CA LYS A 322 -14.10 1.85 14.91
C LYS A 322 -14.22 1.11 16.24
N LYS A 323 -13.11 0.60 16.80
CA LYS A 323 -13.12 -0.07 18.10
C LYS A 323 -13.57 0.86 19.23
N LEU A 324 -13.11 2.11 19.19
CA LEU A 324 -13.48 3.10 20.20
C LEU A 324 -14.98 3.47 20.12
N SER A 325 -15.55 3.61 18.93
CA SER A 325 -16.98 3.91 18.77
C SER A 325 -17.85 2.80 19.35
N TYR A 326 -17.51 1.53 19.12
CA TYR A 326 -18.20 0.39 19.72
C TYR A 326 -18.10 0.39 21.26
N LYS A 327 -16.93 0.75 21.81
CA LYS A 327 -16.71 0.81 23.26
C LYS A 327 -17.44 1.98 23.94
N ILE A 328 -17.43 3.16 23.33
CA ILE A 328 -18.09 4.34 23.87
C ILE A 328 -19.61 4.16 23.83
N ASN A 329 -20.13 3.52 22.78
CA ASN A 329 -21.56 3.27 22.55
C ASN A 329 -22.44 4.53 22.69
N ASN A 330 -21.87 5.70 22.38
CA ASN A 330 -22.55 6.99 22.38
C ASN A 330 -22.22 7.73 21.09
N PHE A 331 -23.23 7.88 20.24
CA PHE A 331 -23.10 8.45 18.91
C PHE A 331 -23.42 9.96 18.86
N LYS A 332 -23.80 10.57 20.00
CA LYS A 332 -24.01 12.02 20.08
C LYS A 332 -22.66 12.73 19.92
N ASN A 333 -22.49 13.45 18.82
CA ASN A 333 -21.25 14.12 18.44
C ASN A 333 -20.03 13.17 18.49
N ILE A 334 -20.17 12.02 17.83
CA ILE A 334 -19.16 10.95 17.82
C ILE A 334 -17.77 11.44 17.37
N THR A 335 -17.71 12.36 16.39
CA THR A 335 -16.45 12.93 15.89
C THR A 335 -15.68 13.66 16.98
N TYR A 336 -16.35 14.47 17.81
CA TYR A 336 -15.73 15.14 18.96
C TYR A 336 -15.21 14.11 19.97
N SER A 337 -16.03 13.14 20.35
CA SER A 337 -15.69 12.11 21.33
C SER A 337 -14.47 11.29 20.90
N LEU A 338 -14.45 10.84 19.64
CA LEU A 338 -13.33 10.11 19.05
C LEU A 338 -12.06 10.97 18.98
N THR A 339 -12.17 12.23 18.58
CA THR A 339 -11.04 13.16 18.48
C THR A 339 -10.42 13.43 19.86
N LYS A 340 -11.24 13.73 20.87
CA LYS A 340 -10.77 14.01 22.23
C LYS A 340 -10.02 12.82 22.84
N ARG A 341 -10.57 11.60 22.68
CA ARG A 341 -9.91 10.37 23.15
C ARG A 341 -8.61 10.08 22.39
N HIS A 342 -8.58 10.32 21.09
CA HIS A 342 -7.36 10.16 20.29
C HIS A 342 -6.27 11.16 20.71
N GLN A 343 -6.62 12.43 20.90
CA GLN A 343 -5.69 13.47 21.38
C GLN A 343 -5.12 13.11 22.76
N ALA A 344 -5.95 12.63 23.69
CA ALA A 344 -5.48 12.17 25.00
C ALA A 344 -4.49 10.99 24.88
N LEU A 345 -4.77 10.03 23.99
CA LEU A 345 -3.85 8.93 23.70
C LEU A 345 -2.51 9.42 23.12
N GLN A 346 -2.54 10.37 22.18
CA GLN A 346 -1.30 10.95 21.63
C GLN A 346 -0.48 11.67 22.70
N ALA A 347 -1.12 12.45 23.57
CA ALA A 347 -0.44 13.12 24.67
C ALA A 347 0.24 12.12 25.63
N TYR A 348 -0.48 11.05 26.01
CA TYR A 348 0.07 9.97 26.83
C TYR A 348 1.30 9.33 26.18
N LEU A 349 1.21 8.96 24.89
CA LEU A 349 2.31 8.31 24.18
C LEU A 349 3.54 9.23 24.02
N LEU A 350 3.32 10.53 23.79
CA LEU A 350 4.40 11.52 23.73
C LEU A 350 5.11 11.68 25.07
N GLN A 351 4.35 11.68 26.17
CA GLN A 351 4.91 11.77 27.52
C GLN A 351 5.66 10.49 27.91
N ALA A 352 5.05 9.32 27.70
CA ALA A 352 5.63 8.02 28.05
C ALA A 352 6.92 7.71 27.30
N SER A 353 7.10 8.29 26.10
CA SER A 353 8.31 8.15 25.31
C SER A 353 9.38 9.22 25.58
N ALA A 354 9.18 10.10 26.56
CA ALA A 354 10.05 11.27 26.80
C ALA A 354 10.27 12.12 25.52
N GLY A 355 9.25 12.22 24.66
CA GLY A 355 9.34 12.90 23.36
C GLY A 355 9.92 12.05 22.22
N ASN A 356 10.40 10.83 22.48
CA ASN A 356 10.95 9.90 21.48
C ASN A 356 9.88 9.01 20.83
N PHE A 357 8.60 9.40 20.82
CA PHE A 357 7.50 8.60 20.28
C PHE A 357 7.73 8.15 18.83
N VAL A 358 8.44 8.97 18.05
CA VAL A 358 8.79 8.69 16.65
C VAL A 358 9.96 7.70 16.52
N LYS A 359 10.76 7.52 17.58
CA LYS A 359 12.00 6.72 17.62
C LYS A 359 11.83 5.35 18.28
N MET A 360 10.62 4.85 18.50
CA MET A 360 10.42 3.46 18.95
C MET A 360 10.86 2.51 17.83
N SER A 361 12.17 2.27 17.75
CA SER A 361 12.83 1.66 16.61
C SER A 361 12.95 0.15 16.75
N LEU A 362 12.93 -0.38 17.97
CA LEU A 362 13.22 -1.78 18.25
C LEU A 362 12.34 -2.32 19.38
N GLU A 363 11.55 -3.34 19.08
CA GLU A 363 10.90 -4.20 20.08
C GLU A 363 11.48 -5.60 19.94
N ALA A 364 11.75 -6.29 21.05
CA ALA A 364 12.28 -7.64 21.01
C ALA A 364 11.38 -8.59 21.81
N GLY A 365 11.21 -9.81 21.29
CA GLY A 365 10.52 -10.88 21.98
C GLY A 365 11.33 -11.46 23.14
N PRO A 366 10.82 -12.53 23.78
CA PRO A 366 11.55 -13.28 24.78
C PRO A 366 12.96 -13.66 24.28
N GLY A 367 13.96 -13.44 25.14
CA GLY A 367 15.37 -13.63 24.81
C GLY A 367 16.11 -14.59 25.73
N LYS A 368 17.10 -15.29 25.18
CA LYS A 368 18.06 -16.14 25.90
C LYS A 368 19.42 -15.44 25.92
N ARG A 369 20.03 -15.34 27.10
CA ARG A 369 21.42 -14.88 27.26
C ARG A 369 22.39 -16.04 27.03
N SER A 370 23.49 -15.75 26.35
CA SER A 370 24.65 -16.64 26.22
C SER A 370 25.90 -15.82 26.01
N THR A 371 27.07 -16.45 25.96
CA THR A 371 28.32 -15.76 25.58
C THR A 371 28.53 -15.84 24.06
N VAL A 372 29.53 -15.11 23.55
CA VAL A 372 29.96 -15.20 22.15
C VAL A 372 30.66 -16.52 21.87
N GLY A 373 31.41 -17.06 22.84
CA GLY A 373 32.01 -18.40 22.73
C GLY A 373 30.99 -19.51 22.49
N ASP A 374 29.77 -19.36 23.03
CA ASP A 374 28.66 -20.31 22.82
C ASP A 374 27.92 -20.13 21.49
N PHE A 375 28.34 -19.18 20.65
CA PHE A 375 27.70 -18.88 19.38
C PHE A 375 28.42 -19.61 18.23
N ASP A 376 27.73 -20.56 17.59
CA ASP A 376 28.30 -21.20 16.41
C ASP A 376 28.62 -20.13 15.37
N HIS A 377 29.87 -20.11 14.90
CA HIS A 377 30.44 -19.12 13.97
C HIS A 377 30.69 -17.74 14.61
N ALA A 378 31.23 -17.70 15.84
CA ALA A 378 31.61 -16.46 16.54
C ALA A 378 32.52 -15.51 15.74
N HIS A 379 33.33 -16.01 14.80
CA HIS A 379 34.17 -15.18 13.93
C HIS A 379 33.36 -14.19 13.06
N GLU A 380 32.15 -14.56 12.65
CA GLU A 380 31.23 -13.67 11.91
C GLU A 380 30.81 -12.46 12.75
N LEU A 381 30.64 -12.64 14.07
CA LEU A 381 30.30 -11.54 14.97
C LEU A 381 31.47 -10.59 15.20
N HIS A 382 32.71 -11.10 15.21
CA HIS A 382 33.91 -10.26 15.26
C HIS A 382 34.07 -9.39 14.00
N GLY A 383 33.65 -9.90 12.82
CA GLY A 383 33.59 -9.10 11.59
C GLY A 383 32.58 -7.94 11.65
N ILE A 384 31.53 -8.09 12.46
CA ILE A 384 30.45 -7.10 12.64
C ILE A 384 30.83 -6.02 13.64
N ASP A 385 31.44 -6.41 14.76
CA ASP A 385 31.93 -5.52 15.80
C ASP A 385 33.26 -6.06 16.38
N PRO A 386 34.39 -5.46 16.01
CA PRO A 386 35.71 -5.89 16.46
C PRO A 386 35.93 -5.82 17.97
N LEU A 387 35.08 -5.06 18.71
CA LEU A 387 35.21 -4.89 20.17
C LEU A 387 34.58 -6.03 20.97
N ILE A 388 33.87 -6.94 20.31
CA ILE A 388 33.27 -8.11 20.94
C ILE A 388 34.38 -9.09 21.32
N THR A 389 34.26 -9.69 22.51
CA THR A 389 35.15 -10.76 23.00
C THR A 389 34.36 -12.04 23.22
N ALA A 390 35.03 -13.17 23.40
CA ALA A 390 34.37 -14.46 23.67
C ALA A 390 33.45 -14.42 24.90
N GLU A 391 33.76 -13.59 25.90
CA GLU A 391 32.99 -13.42 27.14
C GLU A 391 31.82 -12.43 27.02
N SER A 392 31.76 -11.67 25.92
CA SER A 392 30.71 -10.67 25.72
C SER A 392 29.32 -11.34 25.74
N THR A 393 28.37 -10.72 26.45
CA THR A 393 27.03 -11.28 26.59
C THR A 393 26.19 -11.05 25.34
N LEU A 394 25.72 -12.13 24.72
CA LEU A 394 24.77 -12.12 23.63
C LEU A 394 23.33 -12.28 24.13
N VAL A 395 22.43 -11.43 23.64
CA VAL A 395 20.98 -11.56 23.84
C VAL A 395 20.35 -12.01 22.53
N ARG A 396 19.96 -13.28 22.47
CA ARG A 396 19.29 -13.90 21.33
C ARG A 396 17.79 -13.89 21.53
N THR A 397 17.02 -13.40 20.58
CA THR A 397 15.55 -13.26 20.75
C THR A 397 14.77 -14.06 19.73
N SER A 398 13.61 -14.58 20.15
CA SER A 398 12.73 -15.38 19.27
C SER A 398 12.16 -14.60 18.08
N TRP A 399 11.95 -13.30 18.24
CA TRP A 399 11.56 -12.36 17.19
C TRP A 399 12.02 -10.96 17.56
N VAL A 400 12.13 -10.11 16.54
CA VAL A 400 12.38 -8.68 16.68
C VAL A 400 11.42 -7.90 15.81
N LYS A 401 10.99 -6.73 16.25
CA LYS A 401 10.26 -5.78 15.43
C LYS A 401 11.10 -4.51 15.28
N VAL A 402 11.55 -4.24 14.06
CA VAL A 402 12.34 -3.05 13.75
C VAL A 402 11.48 -2.09 12.93
N TYR A 403 11.30 -0.86 13.41
CA TYR A 403 10.41 0.15 12.81
C TYR A 403 9.00 -0.36 12.47
N GLY A 404 8.46 -1.27 13.29
CA GLY A 404 7.14 -1.87 13.06
C GLY A 404 7.16 -3.18 12.26
N THR A 405 8.27 -3.53 11.62
CA THR A 405 8.41 -4.75 10.82
C THR A 405 8.94 -5.91 11.66
N LYS A 406 8.17 -6.99 11.77
CA LYS A 406 8.51 -8.16 12.60
C LYS A 406 9.30 -9.19 11.80
N TYR A 407 10.47 -9.56 12.32
CA TYR A 407 11.31 -10.67 11.83
C TYR A 407 11.29 -11.78 12.87
N ALA A 408 11.22 -13.02 12.41
CA ALA A 408 11.22 -14.20 13.26
C ALA A 408 12.08 -15.31 12.63
N ARG A 409 12.44 -16.31 13.44
CA ARG A 409 13.10 -17.52 12.94
C ARG A 409 12.26 -18.16 11.82
N GLY A 410 12.93 -18.56 10.74
CA GLY A 410 12.33 -19.18 9.56
C GLY A 410 11.91 -18.21 8.46
N CYS A 411 11.89 -16.89 8.72
CA CYS A 411 11.67 -15.90 7.67
C CYS A 411 12.80 -15.91 6.64
N ALA A 412 12.49 -15.62 5.39
CA ALA A 412 13.46 -15.31 4.35
C ALA A 412 13.70 -13.79 4.30
N VAL A 413 14.94 -13.36 4.14
CA VAL A 413 15.33 -11.95 3.95
C VAL A 413 16.19 -11.82 2.69
N VAL A 414 16.12 -10.68 2.01
CA VAL A 414 16.95 -10.42 0.82
C VAL A 414 18.30 -9.87 1.27
N VAL A 415 19.34 -10.66 1.06
CA VAL A 415 20.70 -10.35 1.53
C VAL A 415 21.57 -9.72 0.43
N ALA A 416 21.32 -10.10 -0.81
CA ALA A 416 22.02 -9.57 -1.98
C ALA A 416 21.11 -9.58 -3.21
N LEU A 417 21.57 -8.89 -4.26
CA LEU A 417 20.96 -8.92 -5.59
C LEU A 417 22.05 -9.33 -6.58
N HIS A 418 21.80 -10.39 -7.36
CA HIS A 418 22.71 -10.85 -8.39
C HIS A 418 22.02 -10.74 -9.75
N HIS A 419 22.51 -9.85 -10.62
CA HIS A 419 21.87 -9.50 -11.90
C HIS A 419 20.37 -9.15 -11.77
N GLY A 420 19.99 -8.49 -10.67
CA GLY A 420 18.59 -8.14 -10.38
C GLY A 420 17.73 -9.28 -9.84
N VAL A 421 18.32 -10.45 -9.57
CA VAL A 421 17.66 -11.58 -8.91
C VAL A 421 17.97 -11.54 -7.41
N PRO A 422 16.95 -11.57 -6.53
CA PRO A 422 17.18 -11.58 -5.09
C PRO A 422 17.82 -12.89 -4.62
N ILE A 423 18.87 -12.73 -3.84
CA ILE A 423 19.48 -13.80 -3.05
C ILE A 423 18.89 -13.76 -1.66
N PHE A 424 18.42 -14.92 -1.18
CA PHE A 424 17.70 -15.04 0.08
C PHE A 424 18.53 -15.74 1.15
N GLY A 425 18.51 -15.16 2.36
CA GLY A 425 18.99 -15.80 3.57
C GLY A 425 17.82 -16.20 4.47
N LYS A 426 17.83 -17.41 5.02
CA LYS A 426 16.85 -17.84 6.03
C LYS A 426 17.31 -17.41 7.42
N VAL A 427 16.49 -16.63 8.12
CA VAL A 427 16.78 -16.16 9.48
C VAL A 427 16.70 -17.32 10.46
N GLU A 428 17.80 -17.65 11.12
CA GLU A 428 17.81 -18.64 12.22
C GLU A 428 17.71 -17.96 13.58
N GLN A 429 18.43 -16.86 13.78
CA GLN A 429 18.50 -16.15 15.06
C GLN A 429 18.70 -14.64 14.85
N TYR A 430 18.35 -13.86 15.87
CA TYR A 430 18.62 -12.42 15.91
C TYR A 430 19.33 -12.03 17.22
N VAL A 431 20.35 -11.19 17.08
CA VAL A 431 21.19 -10.69 18.17
C VAL A 431 20.86 -9.22 18.42
N SER A 432 20.18 -8.94 19.53
CA SER A 432 19.45 -7.67 19.70
C SER A 432 20.31 -6.43 19.85
N HIS A 433 21.38 -6.50 20.64
CA HIS A 433 22.29 -5.39 20.90
C HIS A 433 23.18 -5.03 19.70
N LEU A 434 23.35 -5.95 18.74
CA LEU A 434 24.13 -5.72 17.51
C LEU A 434 23.25 -5.41 16.29
N ASN A 435 21.92 -5.44 16.46
CA ASN A 435 20.95 -5.31 15.37
C ASN A 435 21.29 -6.22 14.16
N THR A 436 21.61 -7.48 14.45
CA THR A 436 22.21 -8.44 13.52
C THR A 436 21.42 -9.73 13.43
N TYR A 437 21.23 -10.22 12.21
CA TYR A 437 20.61 -11.50 11.89
C TYR A 437 21.67 -12.56 11.63
N LYS A 438 21.51 -13.75 12.22
CA LYS A 438 22.17 -14.98 11.77
C LYS A 438 21.31 -15.59 10.67
N VAL A 439 21.82 -15.61 9.45
CA VAL A 439 21.14 -16.15 8.28
C VAL A 439 21.87 -17.37 7.74
N VAL A 440 21.12 -18.29 7.17
CA VAL A 440 21.65 -19.42 6.40
C VAL A 440 21.35 -19.19 4.92
N GLU A 441 22.39 -19.18 4.10
CA GLU A 441 22.34 -19.02 2.65
C GLU A 441 23.09 -20.19 2.02
N LEU A 442 22.44 -21.00 1.16
CA LEU A 442 23.08 -22.14 0.47
C LEU A 442 23.88 -23.11 1.39
N ASN A 443 23.44 -23.26 2.65
CA ASN A 443 24.09 -24.02 3.73
C ASN A 443 25.32 -23.35 4.39
N GLU A 444 25.66 -22.13 4.01
CA GLU A 444 26.64 -21.29 4.70
C GLU A 444 25.93 -20.37 5.69
N ILE A 445 26.62 -20.05 6.79
CA ILE A 445 26.12 -19.16 7.84
C ILE A 445 26.78 -17.80 7.66
N ALA A 446 25.97 -16.75 7.60
CA ALA A 446 26.43 -15.37 7.61
C ALA A 446 25.74 -14.57 8.72
N CYS A 447 26.43 -13.58 9.27
CA CYS A 447 25.80 -12.57 10.12
C CYS A 447 25.64 -11.25 9.36
N ILE A 448 24.42 -10.72 9.32
CA ILE A 448 24.09 -9.53 8.51
C ILE A 448 23.41 -8.48 9.38
N LYS A 449 23.87 -7.23 9.33
CA LYS A 449 23.19 -6.14 10.05
C LYS A 449 21.89 -5.79 9.35
N GLN A 450 20.90 -5.36 10.11
CA GLN A 450 19.61 -4.94 9.54
C GLN A 450 19.71 -3.88 8.44
N LYS A 451 20.67 -2.96 8.57
CA LYS A 451 20.95 -1.90 7.58
C LYS A 451 21.56 -2.41 6.26
N GLU A 452 22.09 -3.63 6.23
CA GLU A 452 22.74 -4.25 5.07
C GLU A 452 21.75 -5.05 4.20
N LEU A 453 20.56 -5.36 4.74
CA LEU A 453 19.48 -6.00 4.00
C LEU A 453 19.09 -5.18 2.77
N LYS A 454 18.84 -5.86 1.64
CA LYS A 454 18.38 -5.23 0.40
C LYS A 454 16.87 -4.99 0.40
N ASP A 455 16.13 -5.76 1.20
CA ASP A 455 14.74 -5.50 1.51
C ASP A 455 14.51 -5.57 3.02
N PHE A 456 13.83 -4.56 3.55
CA PHE A 456 13.48 -4.50 4.97
C PHE A 456 12.21 -5.29 5.29
N HIS A 457 11.47 -5.84 4.34
CA HIS A 457 10.31 -6.68 4.63
C HIS A 457 10.68 -8.18 4.61
N PRO A 458 10.52 -8.90 5.73
CA PRO A 458 10.77 -10.33 5.75
C PRO A 458 9.69 -11.07 4.96
N LEU A 459 10.13 -12.07 4.21
CA LEU A 459 9.31 -12.94 3.39
C LEU A 459 9.11 -14.29 4.09
N SER A 460 8.11 -15.04 3.64
CA SER A 460 7.87 -16.41 4.06
C SER A 460 8.45 -17.38 3.05
N LEU A 461 8.92 -18.53 3.53
CA LEU A 461 9.22 -19.69 2.70
C LEU A 461 7.95 -20.55 2.62
N TYR A 462 7.47 -20.79 1.41
CA TYR A 462 6.26 -21.56 1.14
C TYR A 462 6.61 -22.93 0.56
N LYS A 463 5.83 -23.95 0.89
CA LYS A 463 5.89 -25.25 0.22
C LYS A 463 4.91 -25.27 -0.95
N GLY A 464 5.34 -25.83 -2.07
CA GLY A 464 4.46 -26.05 -3.21
C GLY A 464 3.40 -27.11 -2.94
N ILE A 465 2.38 -27.14 -3.80
CA ILE A 465 1.28 -28.11 -3.76
C ILE A 465 1.34 -28.98 -5.01
N GLY A 466 0.86 -30.22 -4.90
CA GLY A 466 0.72 -31.14 -6.05
C GLY A 466 2.07 -31.45 -6.69
N ARG A 467 2.20 -31.16 -7.99
CA ARG A 467 3.43 -31.38 -8.77
C ARG A 467 4.64 -30.59 -8.26
N PHE A 468 4.42 -29.55 -7.44
CA PHE A 468 5.47 -28.71 -6.85
C PHE A 468 5.73 -29.03 -5.36
N SER A 469 5.25 -30.16 -4.85
CA SER A 469 5.35 -30.51 -3.41
C SER A 469 6.78 -30.66 -2.89
N GLN A 470 7.75 -30.96 -3.76
CA GLN A 470 9.17 -31.02 -3.40
C GLN A 470 9.85 -29.65 -3.42
N ASP A 471 9.21 -28.65 -4.05
CA ASP A 471 9.78 -27.33 -4.24
C ASP A 471 9.48 -26.41 -3.05
N SER A 472 10.38 -25.46 -2.82
CA SER A 472 10.19 -24.39 -1.84
C SER A 472 10.27 -23.05 -2.55
N PHE A 473 9.32 -22.18 -2.26
CA PHE A 473 9.14 -20.91 -2.95
C PHE A 473 9.29 -19.76 -1.97
N VAL A 474 9.87 -18.67 -2.43
CA VAL A 474 9.77 -17.37 -1.77
C VAL A 474 8.95 -16.49 -2.69
N VAL A 475 7.82 -15.99 -2.18
CA VAL A 475 6.95 -15.11 -2.96
C VAL A 475 7.27 -13.67 -2.59
N LEU A 476 7.76 -12.91 -3.56
CA LEU A 476 8.03 -11.49 -3.39
C LEU A 476 6.73 -10.71 -3.13
N ARG A 477 6.82 -9.67 -2.30
CA ARG A 477 5.71 -8.72 -2.11
C ARG A 477 5.65 -7.67 -3.22
N TYR A 478 6.82 -7.38 -3.76
CA TYR A 478 7.07 -6.40 -4.80
C TYR A 478 8.46 -6.68 -5.41
N ARG A 479 8.75 -6.03 -6.54
CA ARG A 479 10.06 -6.07 -7.17
C ARG A 479 11.12 -5.46 -6.24
N VAL A 480 12.24 -6.16 -6.08
CA VAL A 480 13.41 -5.68 -5.34
C VAL A 480 14.50 -5.38 -6.37
N ASP A 481 14.81 -4.10 -6.59
CA ASP A 481 15.81 -3.62 -7.56
C ASP A 481 16.88 -2.72 -6.94
#